data_AF-A0A9C9SC72-F1
#
_entry.id   AF-A0A9C9SC72-F1
#
_cell.length_a   1.000
_cell.length_b   1.000
_cell.length_c   1.000
_cell.angle_alpha   90.00
_cell.angle_beta   90.00
_cell.angle_gamma   90.00
#
_symmetry.space_group_name_H-M   'P 1'
#
loop_
_entity.id
_entity.type
_entity.pdbx_description
1 polymer ?
#
loop_
_entity_poly.entity_id
_entity_poly.type
_entity_poly.pdbx_seq_one_letter_code
_entity_poly.pdbx_strand_id
1 'polypeptide(L)'
;VNNVVFKDVGMPHVMWDLQGLQRAVFKEDEHGGEPVFERFELVKPGSMTPEEFDGAMRDLVNFLDYVGEPYKLERQRLGVKVLLFLAVLFVLSYLLKKEYWKDVH
;
A
#
# COMPACT_ATOMS: atom_id res chain seq x y z
N VAL A 1 -16.69 8.90 -19.21
CA VAL A 1 -15.91 8.82 -17.97
C VAL A 1 -15.22 7.47 -18.05
N ASN A 2 -13.95 7.45 -18.45
CA ASN A 2 -13.24 6.19 -18.69
C ASN A 2 -12.38 5.87 -17.46
N ASN A 3 -12.26 4.60 -17.11
CA ASN A 3 -11.43 4.17 -16.00
C ASN A 3 -9.95 4.31 -16.41
N VAL A 4 -9.15 4.94 -15.56
CA VAL A 4 -7.71 5.19 -15.82
C VAL A 4 -6.90 3.89 -15.74
N VAL A 5 -7.41 2.89 -15.00
CA VAL A 5 -6.77 1.58 -14.81
C VAL A 5 -7.20 0.59 -15.91
N PHE A 6 -8.44 0.69 -16.40
CA PHE A 6 -8.96 -0.16 -17.48
C PHE A 6 -9.72 0.66 -18.50
N LYS A 7 -9.08 0.89 -19.65
CA LYS A 7 -9.67 1.65 -20.76
C LYS A 7 -10.86 0.88 -21.36
N ASP A 8 -11.94 1.61 -21.62
CA ASP A 8 -13.14 1.17 -22.35
C ASP A 8 -14.06 0.20 -21.61
N VAL A 9 -13.90 0.10 -20.28
CA VAL A 9 -14.92 -0.48 -19.42
C VAL A 9 -15.98 0.59 -19.18
N GLY A 10 -17.17 0.40 -19.73
CA GLY A 10 -18.27 1.39 -19.74
C GLY A 10 -18.89 1.74 -18.39
N MET A 11 -18.23 1.45 -17.26
CA MET A 11 -18.77 1.67 -15.92
C MET A 11 -17.81 2.54 -15.08
N PRO A 12 -18.33 3.59 -14.41
CA PRO A 12 -17.61 4.25 -13.33
C PRO A 12 -17.18 3.25 -12.24
N HIS A 13 -16.19 3.62 -11.42
CA HIS A 13 -15.76 2.79 -10.28
C HIS A 13 -16.94 2.51 -9.32
N VAL A 14 -16.91 1.38 -8.60
CA VAL A 14 -18.04 0.88 -7.77
C VAL A 14 -18.59 1.93 -6.78
N MET A 15 -17.74 2.82 -6.28
CA MET A 15 -18.08 3.84 -5.28
C MET A 15 -18.45 5.21 -5.87
N TRP A 16 -18.73 5.29 -7.18
CA TRP A 16 -18.98 6.55 -7.88
C TRP A 16 -20.20 7.32 -7.36
N ASP A 17 -21.20 6.64 -6.80
CA ASP A 17 -22.37 7.26 -6.16
C ASP A 17 -21.99 8.01 -4.86
N LEU A 18 -20.92 7.58 -4.18
CA LEU A 18 -20.42 8.20 -2.96
C LEU A 18 -19.44 9.33 -3.30
N GLN A 19 -18.44 9.06 -4.15
CA GLN A 19 -17.37 10.01 -4.50
C GLN A 19 -17.80 11.09 -5.50
N GLY A 20 -18.77 10.78 -6.36
CA GLY A 20 -19.10 11.57 -7.53
C GLY A 20 -18.32 11.16 -8.77
N LEU A 21 -18.77 11.64 -9.93
CA LEU A 21 -18.11 11.37 -11.20
C LEU A 21 -16.95 12.32 -11.40
N GLN A 22 -15.74 11.77 -11.41
CA GLN A 22 -14.52 12.52 -11.71
C GLN A 22 -14.07 12.26 -13.15
N ARG A 23 -13.59 13.31 -13.83
CA ARG A 23 -12.96 13.22 -15.15
C ARG A 23 -11.49 13.57 -15.04
N ALA A 24 -10.63 12.71 -15.55
CA ALA A 24 -9.22 13.00 -15.69
C ALA A 24 -9.03 14.05 -16.79
N VAL A 25 -8.31 15.13 -16.47
CA VAL A 25 -7.83 16.12 -17.42
C VAL A 25 -6.37 15.80 -17.73
N PHE A 26 -6.07 15.62 -19.00
CA PHE A 26 -4.72 15.37 -19.50
C PHE A 26 -4.25 16.60 -20.27
N LYS A 27 -2.98 16.99 -20.07
CA LYS A 27 -2.32 18.01 -20.89
C LYS A 27 -1.56 17.32 -22.01
N GLU A 28 -1.70 17.85 -23.22
CA GLU A 28 -0.85 17.46 -24.34
C GLU A 28 0.57 18.01 -24.08
N ASP A 29 1.56 17.14 -24.18
CA ASP A 29 2.96 17.53 -24.09
C ASP A 29 3.33 18.30 -25.38
N GLU A 30 3.93 19.49 -25.26
CA GLU A 30 4.27 20.36 -26.41
C GLU A 30 5.24 19.69 -27.40
N HIS A 31 5.80 18.52 -27.06
CA HIS A 31 6.75 17.75 -27.85
C HIS A 31 6.19 16.44 -28.45
N GLY A 32 4.87 16.25 -28.48
CA GLY A 32 4.24 15.10 -29.15
C GLY A 32 4.37 13.77 -28.41
N GLY A 33 4.59 13.82 -27.09
CA GLY A 33 4.56 12.67 -26.19
C GLY A 33 3.14 12.23 -25.80
N GLU A 34 3.05 11.09 -25.12
CA GLU A 34 1.80 10.59 -24.52
C GLU A 34 1.22 11.64 -23.54
N PRO A 35 -0.10 11.91 -23.59
CA PRO A 35 -0.73 12.97 -22.80
C PRO A 35 -0.54 12.73 -21.30
N VAL A 36 -0.01 13.73 -20.59
CA VAL A 36 0.34 13.61 -19.17
C VAL A 36 -0.89 13.93 -18.32
N PHE A 37 -1.21 13.02 -17.38
CA PHE A 37 -2.27 13.22 -16.41
C PHE A 37 -1.97 14.44 -15.53
N GLU A 38 -2.89 15.40 -15.45
CA GLU A 38 -2.71 16.61 -14.63
C GLU A 38 -3.52 16.53 -13.33
N ARG A 39 -4.83 16.31 -13.43
CA ARG A 39 -5.72 16.27 -12.27
C ARG A 39 -7.06 15.64 -12.58
N PHE A 40 -7.79 15.30 -11.52
CA PHE A 40 -9.20 14.96 -11.60
C PHE A 40 -10.06 16.19 -11.36
N GLU A 41 -11.06 16.40 -12.21
CA GLU A 41 -12.10 17.41 -12.03
C GLU A 41 -13.44 16.73 -11.73
N LEU A 42 -14.15 17.27 -10.74
CA LEU A 42 -15.46 16.77 -10.33
C LEU A 42 -16.49 17.21 -11.38
N VAL A 43 -17.02 16.25 -12.15
CA VAL A 43 -18.04 16.49 -13.19
C VAL A 43 -19.44 16.46 -12.56
N LYS A 44 -19.65 15.58 -11.58
CA LYS A 44 -20.91 15.48 -10.84
C LYS A 44 -20.62 15.17 -9.37
N PRO A 45 -21.15 15.94 -8.41
CA PRO A 45 -20.99 15.62 -6.99
C PRO A 45 -21.65 14.29 -6.65
N GLY A 46 -21.00 13.54 -5.75
CA GLY A 46 -21.54 12.34 -5.14
C GLY A 46 -22.40 12.67 -3.93
N SER A 47 -22.77 11.63 -3.17
CA SER A 47 -23.49 11.78 -1.90
C SER A 47 -22.61 12.19 -0.71
N MET A 48 -21.28 12.08 -0.83
CA MET A 48 -20.31 12.52 0.17
C MET A 48 -19.47 13.69 -0.36
N THR A 49 -18.96 14.54 0.54
CA THR A 49 -17.88 15.47 0.16
C THR A 49 -16.58 14.71 -0.09
N PRO A 50 -15.60 15.30 -0.82
CA PRO A 50 -14.31 14.67 -1.03
C PRO A 50 -13.61 14.28 0.29
N GLU A 51 -13.70 15.13 1.32
CA GLU A 51 -13.09 14.88 2.63
C GLU A 51 -13.77 13.73 3.38
N GLU A 52 -15.10 13.66 3.31
CA GLU A 52 -15.88 12.56 3.90
C GLU A 52 -15.59 11.24 3.22
N PHE A 53 -15.49 11.25 1.88
CA PHE A 53 -15.15 10.07 1.10
C PHE A 53 -13.73 9.57 1.42
N ASP A 54 -12.75 10.48 1.50
CA ASP A 54 -11.37 10.14 1.88
C ASP A 54 -11.30 9.55 3.28
N GLY A 55 -12.06 10.08 4.24
CA GLY A 55 -12.20 9.52 5.58
C GLY A 55 -12.78 8.10 5.56
N ALA A 56 -13.92 7.93 4.89
CA ALA A 56 -14.60 6.64 4.78
C ALA A 56 -13.71 5.56 4.11
N MET A 57 -12.96 5.94 3.07
CA MET A 57 -12.02 5.04 2.40
C MET A 57 -10.85 4.65 3.30
N ARG A 58 -10.31 5.58 4.10
CA ARG A 58 -9.26 5.27 5.09
C ARG A 58 -9.75 4.27 6.13
N ASP A 59 -10.95 4.49 6.66
CA ASP A 59 -11.53 3.61 7.67
C ASP A 59 -11.80 2.21 7.11
N LEU A 60 -12.33 2.12 5.89
CA LEU A 60 -12.56 0.85 5.20
C LEU A 60 -11.24 0.09 4.98
N VAL A 61 -10.20 0.76 4.49
CA VAL A 61 -8.89 0.12 4.26
C VAL A 61 -8.26 -0.31 5.57
N ASN A 62 -8.33 0.51 6.62
CA ASN A 62 -7.84 0.16 7.95
C ASN A 62 -8.59 -1.04 8.52
N PHE A 63 -9.92 -1.10 8.33
CA PHE A 63 -10.72 -2.25 8.73
C PHE A 63 -10.32 -3.52 7.97
N LEU A 64 -10.14 -3.44 6.65
CA LEU A 64 -9.71 -4.57 5.84
C LEU A 64 -8.28 -5.04 6.19
N ASP A 65 -7.35 -4.13 6.49
CA ASP A 65 -6.00 -4.48 6.98
C ASP A 65 -6.08 -5.24 8.31
N TYR A 66 -6.91 -4.75 9.24
CA TYR A 66 -7.12 -5.41 10.52
C TYR A 66 -7.74 -6.80 10.39
N VAL A 67 -8.79 -6.95 9.57
CA VAL A 67 -9.45 -8.24 9.35
C VAL A 67 -8.56 -9.21 8.57
N GLY A 68 -7.76 -8.70 7.63
CA GLY A 68 -6.80 -9.48 6.86
C GLY A 68 -5.62 -9.97 7.71
N GLU A 69 -5.19 -9.19 8.70
CA GLU A 69 -4.09 -9.55 9.60
C GLU A 69 -4.39 -9.23 11.08
N PRO A 70 -5.30 -9.98 11.74
CA PRO A 70 -5.70 -9.67 13.13
C PRO A 70 -4.56 -9.80 14.15
N TYR A 71 -3.50 -10.55 13.82
CA TYR A 71 -2.34 -10.81 14.70
C TYR A 71 -1.08 -10.02 14.30
N LYS A 72 -1.22 -8.93 13.53
CA LYS A 72 -0.10 -8.16 12.98
C LYS A 72 0.84 -7.62 14.06
N LEU A 73 0.30 -7.10 15.17
CA LEU A 73 1.06 -6.54 16.28
C LEU A 73 1.82 -7.63 17.06
N GLU A 74 1.18 -8.76 17.33
CA GLU A 74 1.77 -9.90 18.01
C GLU A 74 2.91 -10.49 17.19
N ARG A 75 2.71 -10.65 15.87
CA ARG A 75 3.72 -11.14 14.93
C ARG A 75 4.95 -10.25 14.91
N GLN A 76 4.78 -8.93 14.84
CA GLN A 76 5.90 -7.98 14.86
C GLN A 76 6.65 -8.03 16.20
N ARG A 77 5.93 -8.01 17.33
CA ARG A 77 6.54 -8.08 18.66
C ARG A 77 7.31 -9.39 18.85
N LEU A 78 6.76 -10.52 18.39
CA LEU A 78 7.44 -11.81 18.44
C LEU A 78 8.66 -11.83 17.52
N GLY A 79 8.54 -11.31 16.30
CA GLY A 79 9.62 -11.22 15.33
C GLY A 79 10.84 -10.47 15.88
N VAL A 80 10.64 -9.33 16.54
CA VAL A 80 11.72 -8.57 17.18
C VAL A 80 12.42 -9.41 18.27
N LYS A 81 11.66 -10.10 19.12
CA LYS A 81 12.24 -10.98 20.16
C LYS A 81 13.05 -12.13 19.56
N VAL A 82 12.53 -12.77 18.51
CA VAL A 82 13.20 -13.87 17.81
C VAL A 82 14.49 -13.40 17.14
N LEU A 83 14.47 -12.26 16.46
CA LEU A 83 15.66 -11.69 15.83
C LEU A 83 16.74 -11.35 16.87
N LEU A 84 16.36 -10.77 18.01
CA LEU A 84 17.30 -10.49 19.09
C LEU A 84 17.91 -11.77 19.68
N PHE A 85 17.09 -12.79 19.92
CA PHE A 85 17.56 -14.09 20.37
C PHE A 85 18.54 -14.72 19.38
N LEU A 86 18.21 -14.72 18.09
CA LEU A 86 19.06 -15.26 17.03
C LEU A 86 20.37 -14.47 16.90
N ALA A 87 20.36 -13.15 17.06
CA ALA A 87 21.58 -12.35 17.04
C ALA A 87 22.54 -12.74 18.18
N VAL A 88 22.03 -12.92 19.40
CA VAL A 88 22.84 -13.39 20.54
C VAL A 88 23.35 -14.80 20.30
N LEU A 89 22.47 -15.71 19.88
CA LEU A 89 22.84 -17.09 19.57
C LEU A 89 23.88 -17.16 18.45
N PHE A 90 23.78 -16.31 17.45
CA PHE A 90 24.73 -16.21 16.35
C PHE A 90 26.12 -15.84 16.84
N VAL A 91 26.24 -14.86 17.75
CA VAL A 91 27.53 -14.49 18.36
C VAL A 91 28.12 -15.69 19.12
N LEU A 92 27.32 -16.35 19.97
CA LEU A 92 27.78 -17.51 20.73
C LEU A 92 28.20 -18.67 19.81
N SER A 93 27.40 -18.96 18.79
CA SER A 93 27.68 -20.01 17.80
C SER A 93 28.92 -19.70 16.97
N TYR A 94 29.15 -18.43 16.63
CA TYR A 94 30.33 -17.98 15.94
C TYR A 94 31.60 -18.15 16.79
N LEU A 95 31.54 -17.76 18.07
CA LEU A 95 32.65 -17.99 19.01
C LEU A 95 32.94 -19.48 19.18
N LEU A 96 31.90 -20.30 19.30
CA LEU A 96 32.02 -21.76 19.40
C LEU A 96 32.66 -22.35 18.13
N LYS A 97 32.19 -21.94 16.95
CA LYS A 97 32.79 -22.33 15.67
C LYS A 97 34.27 -21.96 15.61
N LYS A 98 34.61 -20.74 16.04
CA LYS A 98 36.00 -20.25 16.07
C LYS A 98 36.89 -21.12 16.94
N GLU A 99 36.42 -21.56 18.11
CA GLU A 99 37.21 -22.43 18.99
C GLU A 99 37.37 -23.83 18.39
N TYR A 100 36.30 -24.45 17.87
CA TYR A 100 36.39 -25.78 17.25
C TYR A 100 37.29 -25.84 16.01
N TRP A 101 37.38 -24.74 15.25
CA TRP A 101 38.20 -24.66 14.04
C TRP A 101 39.66 -24.27 14.30
N LYS A 102 40.01 -24.02 15.56
CA LYS A 102 41.36 -23.65 15.97
C LYS A 102 42.36 -24.80 15.78
N ASP A 103 41.92 -26.04 16.00
CA ASP A 103 42.74 -27.25 15.89
C ASP A 103 42.73 -27.89 14.48
N VAL A 104 42.03 -27.25 13.52
CA VAL A 104 41.90 -27.72 12.12
C VAL A 104 42.76 -26.89 11.15
N HIS A 105 43.72 -26.11 11.66
CA HIS A 105 44.82 -25.52 10.89
C HIS A 105 46.09 -26.36 11.05
#